data_AF-A0A9X0CVQ6-F1
#
_entry.id   AF-A0A9X0CVQ6-F1
#
_cell.length_a   1.000
_cell.length_b   1.000
_cell.length_c   1.000
_cell.angle_alpha   90.00
_cell.angle_beta   90.00
_cell.angle_gamma   90.00
#
_symmetry.space_group_name_H-M   'P 1'
#
loop_
_entity.id
_entity.type
_entity.pdbx_description
1 polymer ?
#
loop_
_entity_poly.entity_id
_entity_poly.type
_entity_poly.pdbx_seq_one_letter_code
_entity_poly.pdbx_strand_id
1 'polypeptide(L)'
;MITLTDNVEDSDIQQFADNFFANPHVLKLGYGVDSDFRNLVSSCPLYEHAVTHLARFVDLCPLSKQILNIPSVRQKLGSRMRSISARERACIEEERGLSELVFLSLGLPLDKTYQISDWERRPLSEEQLIYAALDAYCLLEVYDVLKQWVVESRLRINMEPAVILSWLQPKKEKPRRNRKKEPRPGTRSNDLLPPARKREPIPPQSLRVVVDTMLQGLGQHLRCCGVDVVILDNSAADHARAVEIARTENRIILTTGLPYEQLRSKVPEGMCVCIPCGKTIRQQVSALIKYFNLQITAQDIFSRCQVCNGDDFVRVQQDHMRLAMGIFHGRFQAPLPGYEPKGCPVNLVDLTLPGGVPLKLGPLPEEVVEKNSADVFFCCSNCGKVFWEGGHHKRIATQFNYILGSS
;
A
#
# COMPACT_ATOMS: atom_id res chain seq x y z
N MET A 1 30.93 -1.13 14.81
CA MET A 1 29.97 -1.92 14.01
C MET A 1 30.52 -3.35 14.04
N ILE A 2 29.83 -4.30 14.65
CA ILE A 2 30.24 -5.72 14.56
C ILE A 2 29.64 -6.21 13.26
N THR A 3 30.44 -6.34 12.20
CA THR A 3 29.96 -6.94 10.96
C THR A 3 30.20 -8.44 11.03
N LEU A 4 29.26 -9.25 10.52
CA LEU A 4 29.36 -10.71 10.53
C LEU A 4 30.67 -11.19 9.87
N THR A 5 31.10 -10.45 8.84
CA THR A 5 32.34 -10.61 8.08
C THR A 5 33.62 -10.37 8.88
N ASP A 6 33.55 -9.69 10.03
CA ASP A 6 34.74 -9.46 10.87
C ASP A 6 35.11 -10.68 11.72
N ASN A 7 34.19 -11.65 11.87
CA ASN A 7 34.32 -12.77 12.82
C ASN A 7 34.01 -14.15 12.22
N VAL A 8 33.61 -14.21 10.95
CA VAL A 8 33.26 -15.46 10.25
C VAL A 8 33.94 -15.42 8.89
N GLU A 9 34.58 -16.52 8.50
CA GLU A 9 35.20 -16.61 7.17
C GLU A 9 34.15 -16.63 6.07
N ASP A 10 34.46 -16.02 4.92
CA ASP A 10 33.57 -16.01 3.74
C ASP A 10 33.20 -17.43 3.29
N SER A 11 34.13 -18.38 3.45
CA SER A 11 33.95 -19.82 3.19
C SER A 11 32.84 -20.43 4.04
N ASP A 12 32.81 -20.11 5.34
CA ASP A 12 31.81 -20.62 6.27
C ASP A 12 30.43 -20.05 5.96
N ILE A 13 30.35 -18.76 5.62
CA ILE A 13 29.10 -18.10 5.22
C ILE A 13 28.55 -18.72 3.94
N GLN A 14 29.40 -18.91 2.93
CA GLN A 14 29.02 -19.51 1.66
C GLN A 14 28.55 -20.97 1.87
N GLN A 15 29.30 -21.74 2.64
CA GLN A 15 28.97 -23.13 2.95
C GLN A 15 27.62 -23.23 3.68
N PHE A 16 27.38 -22.38 4.68
CA PHE A 16 26.09 -22.30 5.35
C PHE A 16 24.96 -21.95 4.38
N ALA A 17 25.15 -20.90 3.57
CA ALA A 17 24.14 -20.43 2.63
C ALA A 17 23.73 -21.53 1.66
N ASP A 18 24.70 -22.22 1.04
CA ASP A 18 24.45 -23.31 0.10
C ASP A 18 23.81 -24.53 0.80
N ASN A 19 24.34 -24.93 1.96
CA ASN A 19 23.81 -26.08 2.72
C ASN A 19 22.40 -25.85 3.29
N PHE A 20 22.01 -24.59 3.49
CA PHE A 20 20.68 -24.23 3.97
C PHE A 20 19.75 -23.91 2.79
N PHE A 21 19.96 -22.81 2.07
CA PHE A 21 19.02 -22.31 1.07
C PHE A 21 18.88 -23.22 -0.16
N ALA A 22 19.98 -23.84 -0.64
CA ALA A 22 19.95 -24.71 -1.81
C ALA A 22 19.61 -26.18 -1.48
N ASN A 23 19.36 -26.52 -0.21
CA ASN A 23 19.10 -27.89 0.22
C ASN A 23 17.66 -28.35 -0.06
N PRO A 24 17.43 -29.38 -0.91
CA PRO A 24 16.10 -29.86 -1.28
C PRO A 24 15.47 -30.79 -0.23
N HIS A 25 16.14 -31.10 0.88
CA HIS A 25 15.59 -31.94 1.95
C HIS A 25 14.95 -31.13 3.07
N VAL A 26 15.27 -29.84 3.16
CA VAL A 26 14.74 -28.92 4.17
C VAL A 26 13.70 -28.01 3.53
N LEU A 27 12.49 -27.99 4.09
CA LEU A 27 11.46 -27.01 3.76
C LEU A 27 11.73 -25.73 4.53
N LYS A 28 11.76 -24.59 3.84
CA LYS A 28 11.89 -23.26 4.45
C LYS A 28 10.61 -22.48 4.22
N LEU A 29 10.21 -21.73 5.22
CA LEU A 29 9.06 -20.86 5.17
C LEU A 29 9.52 -19.41 5.32
N GLY A 30 8.92 -18.52 4.55
CA GLY A 30 9.07 -17.08 4.72
C GLY A 30 7.76 -16.35 4.41
N TYR A 31 7.73 -15.04 4.60
CA TYR A 31 6.55 -14.22 4.32
C TYR A 31 6.96 -12.93 3.62
N GLY A 32 6.62 -12.78 2.34
CA GLY A 32 6.95 -11.58 1.56
C GLY A 32 8.43 -11.43 1.25
N VAL A 33 9.10 -12.54 0.91
CA VAL A 33 10.56 -12.68 0.96
C VAL A 33 11.36 -11.95 -0.14
N ASP A 34 10.71 -11.33 -1.12
CA ASP A 34 11.41 -10.66 -2.24
C ASP A 34 12.33 -9.52 -1.74
N SER A 35 11.85 -8.68 -0.83
CA SER A 35 12.65 -7.60 -0.24
C SER A 35 13.78 -8.14 0.64
N ASP A 36 13.51 -9.21 1.38
CA ASP A 36 14.49 -9.80 2.31
C ASP A 36 15.67 -10.36 1.53
N PHE A 37 15.42 -11.11 0.46
CA PHE A 37 16.48 -11.63 -0.39
C PHE A 37 17.26 -10.53 -1.12
N ARG A 38 16.61 -9.44 -1.55
CA ARG A 38 17.34 -8.29 -2.13
C ARG A 38 18.28 -7.66 -1.12
N ASN A 39 17.80 -7.43 0.11
CA ASN A 39 18.60 -6.83 1.17
C ASN A 39 19.73 -7.77 1.60
N LEU A 40 19.47 -9.08 1.70
CA LEU A 40 20.46 -10.09 2.03
C LEU A 40 21.59 -10.12 1.01
N VAL A 41 21.27 -10.26 -0.29
CA VAL A 41 22.26 -10.31 -1.36
C VAL A 41 23.01 -8.97 -1.51
N SER A 42 22.31 -7.84 -1.35
CA SER A 42 22.95 -6.52 -1.41
C SER A 42 23.90 -6.26 -0.23
N SER A 43 23.61 -6.80 0.95
CA SER A 43 24.42 -6.59 2.15
C SER A 43 25.54 -7.63 2.27
N CYS A 44 25.32 -8.85 1.76
CA CYS A 44 26.27 -9.95 1.77
C CYS A 44 26.16 -10.73 0.44
N PRO A 45 26.97 -10.36 -0.58
CA PRO A 45 26.93 -10.99 -1.91
C PRO A 45 27.21 -12.50 -1.92
N LEU A 46 27.83 -13.04 -0.87
CA LEU A 46 28.07 -14.49 -0.71
C LEU A 46 26.77 -15.31 -0.74
N TYR A 47 25.63 -14.71 -0.39
CA TYR A 47 24.34 -15.41 -0.47
C TYR A 47 23.77 -15.50 -1.90
N GLU A 48 24.33 -14.79 -2.90
CA GLU A 48 23.76 -14.74 -4.26
C GLU A 48 23.66 -16.13 -4.90
N HIS A 49 24.70 -16.95 -4.79
CA HIS A 49 24.70 -18.30 -5.35
C HIS A 49 23.63 -19.19 -4.69
N ALA A 50 23.51 -19.14 -3.37
CA ALA A 50 22.53 -19.96 -2.65
C ALA A 50 21.08 -19.50 -2.93
N VAL A 51 20.86 -18.19 -3.02
CA VAL A 51 19.54 -17.59 -3.30
C VAL A 51 19.10 -17.83 -4.76
N THR A 52 20.03 -17.88 -5.70
CA THR A 52 19.73 -18.27 -7.10
C THR A 52 19.35 -19.75 -7.23
N HIS A 53 19.82 -20.60 -6.32
CA HIS A 53 19.55 -22.04 -6.29
C HIS A 53 18.59 -22.46 -5.18
N LEU A 54 17.67 -21.57 -4.76
CA LEU A 54 16.69 -21.85 -3.72
C LEU A 54 15.94 -23.17 -3.97
N ALA A 55 16.01 -24.07 -3.00
CA ALA A 55 15.32 -25.34 -3.04
C ALA A 55 14.31 -25.43 -1.88
N ARG A 56 13.10 -25.91 -2.17
CA ARG A 56 12.00 -26.10 -1.20
C ARG A 56 11.81 -24.92 -0.24
N PHE A 57 11.69 -23.73 -0.82
CA PHE A 57 11.36 -22.51 -0.11
C PHE A 57 9.92 -22.12 -0.46
N VAL A 58 9.12 -21.81 0.55
CA VAL A 58 7.72 -21.39 0.39
C VAL A 58 7.53 -19.99 0.96
N ASP A 59 7.06 -19.09 0.12
CA ASP A 59 6.56 -17.79 0.56
C ASP A 59 5.07 -17.92 0.93
N LEU A 60 4.78 -17.75 2.21
CA LEU A 60 3.43 -17.81 2.77
C LEU A 60 2.57 -16.61 2.35
N CYS A 61 3.14 -15.49 1.91
CA CYS A 61 2.37 -14.32 1.49
C CYS A 61 1.48 -14.61 0.25
N PRO A 62 2.01 -15.06 -0.91
CA PRO A 62 1.18 -15.45 -2.04
C PRO A 62 0.35 -16.72 -1.77
N LEU A 63 0.90 -17.69 -1.05
CA LEU A 63 0.20 -18.96 -0.74
C LEU A 63 -1.04 -18.72 0.13
N SER A 64 -0.92 -17.92 1.19
CA SER A 64 -2.05 -17.58 2.06
C SER A 64 -3.14 -16.85 1.28
N LYS A 65 -2.82 -15.89 0.41
CA LYS A 65 -3.80 -15.22 -0.45
C LYS A 65 -4.60 -16.20 -1.30
N GLN A 66 -3.96 -17.24 -1.83
CA GLN A 66 -4.65 -18.29 -2.57
C GLN A 66 -5.61 -19.09 -1.68
N ILE A 67 -5.17 -19.46 -0.47
CA ILE A 67 -5.95 -20.29 0.46
C ILE A 67 -7.11 -19.50 1.09
N LEU A 68 -6.89 -18.24 1.45
CA LEU A 68 -7.91 -17.35 2.03
C LEU A 68 -9.07 -17.06 1.06
N ASN A 69 -8.84 -17.22 -0.25
CA ASN A 69 -9.87 -17.08 -1.28
C ASN A 69 -10.75 -18.33 -1.47
N ILE A 70 -10.44 -19.45 -0.80
CA ILE A 70 -11.28 -20.64 -0.86
C ILE A 70 -12.63 -20.34 -0.17
N PRO A 71 -13.80 -20.64 -0.78
CA PRO A 71 -15.10 -20.28 -0.23
C PRO A 71 -15.37 -20.79 1.19
N SER A 72 -15.03 -22.05 1.48
CA SER A 72 -15.17 -22.67 2.81
C SER A 72 -14.32 -21.97 3.87
N VAL A 73 -13.06 -21.65 3.52
CA VAL A 73 -12.13 -20.93 4.40
C VAL A 73 -12.64 -19.51 4.64
N ARG A 74 -13.01 -18.80 3.57
CA ARG A 74 -13.55 -17.44 3.65
C ARG A 74 -14.80 -17.35 4.53
N GLN A 75 -15.68 -18.35 4.47
CA GLN A 75 -16.85 -18.44 5.33
C GLN A 75 -16.46 -18.64 6.81
N LYS A 76 -15.55 -19.57 7.09
CA LYS A 76 -15.01 -19.85 8.44
C LYS A 76 -14.38 -18.60 9.05
N LEU A 77 -13.55 -17.90 8.29
CA LEU A 77 -12.88 -16.67 8.71
C LEU A 77 -13.85 -15.50 8.87
N GLY A 78 -14.87 -15.40 8.00
CA GLY A 78 -15.92 -14.40 8.16
C GLY A 78 -16.68 -14.54 9.47
N SER A 79 -16.91 -15.77 9.95
CA SER A 79 -17.50 -16.00 11.27
C SER A 79 -16.56 -15.62 12.41
N ARG A 80 -15.26 -15.92 12.30
CA ARG A 80 -14.24 -15.52 13.29
C ARG A 80 -14.06 -13.99 13.36
N MET A 81 -14.07 -13.31 12.22
CA MET A 81 -14.02 -11.84 12.20
C MET A 81 -15.29 -11.22 12.79
N ARG A 82 -16.44 -11.87 12.66
CA ARG A 82 -17.70 -11.41 13.28
C ARG A 82 -17.74 -11.57 14.80
N SER A 83 -16.98 -12.51 15.38
CA SER A 83 -16.97 -12.75 16.82
C SER A 83 -16.08 -11.78 17.63
N ILE A 84 -15.19 -11.04 16.97
CA ILE A 84 -14.36 -10.02 17.61
C ILE A 84 -15.03 -8.63 17.54
N SER A 85 -14.66 -7.75 18.47
CA SER A 85 -15.18 -6.38 18.51
C SER A 85 -14.84 -5.60 17.24
N ALA A 86 -15.64 -4.56 16.94
CA ALA A 86 -15.36 -3.67 15.80
C ALA A 86 -14.00 -2.99 15.90
N ARG A 87 -13.53 -2.71 17.12
CA ARG A 87 -12.20 -2.15 17.41
C ARG A 87 -11.09 -3.13 17.04
N GLU A 88 -11.16 -4.36 17.53
CA GLU A 88 -10.17 -5.40 17.20
C GLU A 88 -10.13 -5.67 15.70
N ARG A 89 -11.30 -5.74 15.05
CA ARG A 89 -11.41 -5.91 13.60
C ARG A 89 -10.72 -4.78 12.84
N ALA A 90 -10.93 -3.53 13.24
CA ALA A 90 -10.28 -2.39 12.62
C ALA A 90 -8.75 -2.43 12.77
N CYS A 91 -8.23 -2.77 13.96
CA CYS A 91 -6.79 -2.92 14.17
C CYS A 91 -6.19 -4.00 13.25
N ILE A 92 -6.85 -5.15 13.11
CA ILE A 92 -6.39 -6.25 12.25
C ILE A 92 -6.45 -5.86 10.76
N GLU A 93 -7.52 -5.20 10.31
CA GLU A 93 -7.69 -4.77 8.92
C GLU A 93 -6.73 -3.63 8.52
N GLU A 94 -6.29 -2.81 9.48
CA GLU A 94 -5.23 -1.82 9.30
C GLU A 94 -3.84 -2.47 9.20
N GLU A 95 -3.63 -3.58 9.92
CA GLU A 95 -2.35 -4.29 10.08
C GLU A 95 -1.99 -5.30 8.97
N ARG A 96 -2.58 -5.14 7.78
CA ARG A 96 -2.39 -6.03 6.61
C ARG A 96 -0.98 -6.60 6.51
N GLY A 97 -0.87 -7.92 6.43
CA GLY A 97 0.43 -8.60 6.38
C GLY A 97 0.50 -9.86 7.24
N LEU A 98 1.68 -10.15 7.81
CA LEU A 98 1.90 -11.36 8.60
C LEU A 98 1.04 -11.39 9.87
N SER A 99 0.96 -10.28 10.61
CA SER A 99 0.12 -10.18 11.82
C SER A 99 -1.36 -10.49 11.55
N GLU A 100 -1.91 -9.98 10.45
CA GLU A 100 -3.27 -10.32 10.01
C GLU A 100 -3.40 -11.84 9.75
N LEU A 101 -2.43 -12.43 9.04
CA LEU A 101 -2.44 -13.87 8.76
C LEU A 101 -2.34 -14.71 10.04
N VAL A 102 -1.50 -14.32 10.99
CA VAL A 102 -1.35 -14.98 12.29
C VAL A 102 -2.65 -14.87 13.08
N PHE A 103 -3.29 -13.71 13.10
CA PHE A 103 -4.61 -13.55 13.73
C PHE A 103 -5.66 -14.47 13.08
N LEU A 104 -5.76 -14.48 11.75
CA LEU A 104 -6.74 -15.31 11.06
C LEU A 104 -6.52 -16.79 11.33
N SER A 105 -5.26 -17.22 11.48
CA SER A 105 -4.86 -18.61 11.69
C SER A 105 -5.00 -19.03 13.16
N LEU A 106 -4.34 -18.31 14.06
CA LEU A 106 -4.13 -18.67 15.47
C LEU A 106 -5.05 -17.92 16.44
N GLY A 107 -5.67 -16.82 16.02
CA GLY A 107 -6.66 -16.06 16.79
C GLY A 107 -6.11 -14.85 17.56
N LEU A 108 -4.80 -14.64 17.57
CA LEU A 108 -4.14 -13.46 18.16
C LEU A 108 -3.20 -12.82 17.13
N PRO A 109 -3.12 -11.49 17.05
CA PRO A 109 -2.15 -10.80 16.18
C PRO A 109 -0.73 -10.89 16.76
N LEU A 110 0.27 -10.58 15.93
CA LEU A 110 1.65 -10.40 16.41
C LEU A 110 1.80 -9.02 17.06
N ASP A 111 2.50 -8.95 18.18
CA ASP A 111 2.89 -7.66 18.78
C ASP A 111 3.97 -6.98 17.94
N LYS A 112 3.64 -5.84 17.33
CA LYS A 112 4.54 -5.06 16.47
C LYS A 112 5.32 -3.97 17.19
N THR A 113 5.23 -3.88 18.51
CA THR A 113 5.87 -2.81 19.31
C THR A 113 7.35 -2.65 19.01
N TYR A 114 8.06 -3.76 18.78
CA TYR A 114 9.51 -3.78 18.55
C TYR A 114 9.93 -3.76 17.07
N GLN A 115 8.97 -3.68 16.15
CA GLN A 115 9.23 -3.68 14.70
C GLN A 115 10.18 -2.54 14.30
N ILE A 116 9.95 -1.33 14.83
CA ILE A 116 10.73 -0.11 14.54
C ILE A 116 11.71 0.25 15.68
N SER A 117 12.10 -0.73 16.49
CA SER A 117 13.11 -0.53 17.53
C SER A 117 14.52 -0.37 16.94
N ASP A 118 15.48 0.08 17.76
CA ASP A 118 16.88 0.20 17.35
C ASP A 118 17.55 -1.19 17.28
N TRP A 119 17.60 -1.76 16.07
CA TRP A 119 18.23 -3.05 15.76
C TRP A 119 19.76 -2.98 15.60
N GLU A 120 20.35 -1.77 15.63
CA GLU A 120 21.81 -1.57 15.58
C GLU A 120 22.44 -1.64 16.99
N ARG A 121 21.66 -1.33 18.03
CA ARG A 121 22.08 -1.42 19.43
C ARG A 121 22.62 -2.81 19.79
N ARG A 122 23.70 -2.85 20.58
CA ARG A 122 24.20 -4.08 21.21
C ARG A 122 24.47 -3.87 22.72
N PRO A 123 24.08 -4.82 23.60
CA PRO A 123 23.25 -5.99 23.31
C PRO A 123 21.81 -5.60 22.94
N LEU A 124 21.14 -6.47 22.19
CA LEU A 124 19.69 -6.36 21.96
C LEU A 124 18.94 -6.59 23.29
N SER A 125 17.75 -5.98 23.44
CA SER A 125 16.90 -6.25 24.60
C SER A 125 16.25 -7.63 24.51
N GLU A 126 15.80 -8.17 25.65
CA GLU A 126 15.11 -9.46 25.70
C GLU A 126 13.83 -9.44 24.83
N GLU A 127 13.10 -8.32 24.84
CA GLU A 127 11.88 -8.15 24.06
C GLU A 127 12.14 -8.09 22.56
N GLN A 128 13.26 -7.48 22.13
CA GLN A 128 13.69 -7.52 20.72
C GLN A 128 13.99 -8.95 20.29
N LEU A 129 14.67 -9.74 21.14
CA LEU A 129 14.96 -11.14 20.84
C LEU A 129 13.69 -11.99 20.75
N ILE A 130 12.75 -11.81 21.68
CA ILE A 130 11.46 -12.49 21.66
C ILE A 130 10.68 -12.13 20.41
N TYR A 131 10.61 -10.84 20.05
CA TYR A 131 9.95 -10.38 18.83
C TYR A 131 10.55 -11.05 17.57
N ALA A 132 11.88 -11.00 17.42
CA ALA A 132 12.56 -11.57 16.26
C ALA A 132 12.38 -13.10 16.16
N ALA A 133 12.41 -13.80 17.30
CA ALA A 133 12.18 -15.24 17.34
C ALA A 133 10.73 -15.59 16.97
N LEU A 134 9.76 -14.82 17.47
CA LEU A 134 8.34 -15.07 17.23
C LEU A 134 7.95 -14.81 15.76
N ASP A 135 8.52 -13.78 15.14
CA ASP A 135 8.28 -13.42 13.73
C ASP A 135 8.70 -14.56 12.77
N ALA A 136 9.70 -15.36 13.16
CA ALA A 136 10.10 -16.58 12.45
C ALA A 136 9.29 -17.82 12.86
N TYR A 137 9.09 -18.03 14.17
CA TYR A 137 8.43 -19.23 14.70
C TYR A 137 6.96 -19.35 14.26
N CYS A 138 6.24 -18.23 14.25
CA CYS A 138 4.81 -18.21 13.91
C CYS A 138 4.51 -18.76 12.51
N LEU A 139 5.48 -18.72 11.58
CA LEU A 139 5.34 -19.24 10.22
C LEU A 139 5.09 -20.75 10.21
N LEU A 140 5.63 -21.50 11.18
CA LEU A 140 5.41 -22.93 11.33
C LEU A 140 3.94 -23.23 11.64
N GLU A 141 3.41 -22.57 12.67
CA GLU A 141 2.03 -22.75 13.11
C GLU A 141 1.03 -22.28 12.05
N VAL A 142 1.30 -21.15 11.40
CA VAL A 142 0.49 -20.64 10.30
C VAL A 142 0.48 -21.65 9.14
N TYR A 143 1.62 -22.22 8.76
CA TYR A 143 1.68 -23.18 7.67
C TYR A 143 0.88 -24.45 7.97
N ASP A 144 0.93 -24.95 9.20
CA ASP A 144 0.12 -26.11 9.61
C ASP A 144 -1.39 -25.82 9.54
N VAL A 145 -1.82 -24.64 9.98
CA VAL A 145 -3.23 -24.22 9.86
C VAL A 145 -3.66 -24.08 8.41
N LEU A 146 -2.84 -23.45 7.57
CA LEU A 146 -3.10 -23.33 6.13
C LEU A 146 -3.24 -24.71 5.47
N LYS A 147 -2.35 -25.65 5.82
CA LYS A 147 -2.40 -27.03 5.34
C LYS A 147 -3.69 -27.73 5.75
N GLN A 148 -4.12 -27.58 7.01
CA GLN A 148 -5.39 -28.13 7.50
C GLN A 148 -6.58 -27.58 6.71
N TRP A 149 -6.62 -26.26 6.46
CA TRP A 149 -7.70 -25.65 5.68
C TRP A 149 -7.79 -26.17 4.24
N VAL A 150 -6.66 -26.42 3.60
CA VAL A 150 -6.62 -27.04 2.26
C VAL A 150 -7.18 -28.47 2.30
N VAL A 151 -6.77 -29.26 3.29
CA VAL A 151 -7.26 -30.64 3.49
C VAL A 151 -8.78 -30.66 3.74
N GLU A 152 -9.27 -29.81 4.66
CA GLU A 152 -10.70 -29.67 4.97
C GLU A 152 -11.52 -29.26 3.73
N SER A 153 -10.96 -28.39 2.90
CA SER A 153 -11.62 -27.88 1.69
C SER A 153 -11.65 -28.88 0.54
N ARG A 154 -10.92 -30.01 0.65
CA ARG A 154 -10.79 -31.05 -0.39
C ARG A 154 -10.33 -30.53 -1.76
N LEU A 155 -9.66 -29.38 -1.77
CA LEU A 155 -9.08 -28.79 -2.99
C LEU A 155 -7.62 -29.22 -3.15
N ARG A 156 -7.18 -29.34 -4.40
CA ARG A 156 -5.77 -29.59 -4.72
C ARG A 156 -5.06 -28.25 -4.88
N ILE A 157 -4.42 -27.79 -3.82
CA ILE A 157 -3.55 -26.60 -3.84
C ILE A 157 -2.12 -27.07 -3.65
N ASN A 158 -1.19 -26.52 -4.44
CA ASN A 158 0.23 -26.76 -4.23
C ASN A 158 0.68 -26.00 -2.96
N MET A 159 1.03 -26.74 -1.91
CA MET A 159 1.53 -26.17 -0.65
C MET A 159 3.00 -25.75 -0.72
N GLU A 160 3.74 -26.20 -1.74
CA GLU A 160 5.13 -25.82 -1.98
C GLU A 160 5.27 -25.11 -3.35
N PRO A 161 4.63 -23.94 -3.56
CA PRO A 161 4.83 -23.16 -4.78
C PRO A 161 6.28 -22.65 -4.84
N ALA A 162 6.93 -22.80 -5.99
CA ALA A 162 8.29 -22.31 -6.18
C ALA A 162 8.33 -20.77 -6.08
N VAL A 163 9.32 -20.25 -5.34
CA VAL A 163 9.58 -18.81 -5.26
C VAL A 163 10.29 -18.34 -6.55
N ILE A 164 9.77 -17.29 -7.18
CA ILE A 164 10.33 -16.73 -8.41
C ILE A 164 10.94 -15.36 -8.11
N LEU A 165 12.26 -15.31 -7.97
CA LEU A 165 13.02 -14.07 -7.80
C LEU A 165 13.38 -13.49 -9.17
N SER A 166 12.45 -12.72 -9.75
CA SER A 166 12.56 -12.19 -11.13
C SER A 166 13.81 -11.33 -11.39
N TRP A 167 14.37 -10.71 -10.36
CA TRP A 167 15.56 -9.86 -10.43
C TRP A 167 16.89 -10.64 -10.48
N LEU A 168 16.88 -11.93 -10.15
CA LEU A 168 18.05 -12.83 -10.23
C LEU A 168 18.08 -13.68 -11.51
N GLN A 169 16.98 -13.74 -12.26
CA GLN A 169 16.95 -14.56 -13.46
C GLN A 169 17.82 -13.95 -14.57
N PRO A 170 18.66 -14.76 -15.25
CA PRO A 170 19.41 -14.27 -16.40
C PRO A 170 18.43 -13.74 -17.45
N LYS A 171 18.63 -12.49 -17.86
CA LYS A 171 17.81 -11.86 -18.90
C LYS A 171 17.92 -12.72 -20.16
N LYS A 172 16.86 -13.49 -20.49
CA LYS A 172 16.78 -14.20 -21.78
C LYS A 172 17.03 -13.18 -22.90
N GLU A 173 18.11 -13.37 -23.64
CA GLU A 173 18.36 -12.62 -24.86
C GLU A 173 17.19 -12.85 -25.81
N LYS A 174 16.37 -11.82 -26.00
CA LYS A 174 15.33 -11.86 -27.02
C LYS A 174 16.02 -11.89 -28.39
N PRO A 175 15.55 -12.72 -29.35
CA PRO A 175 16.13 -12.76 -30.68
C PRO A 175 16.09 -11.36 -31.30
N ARG A 176 17.26 -10.86 -31.74
CA ARG A 176 17.42 -9.58 -32.39
C ARG A 176 16.65 -9.58 -33.71
N ARG A 177 15.39 -9.14 -33.70
CA ARG A 177 14.71 -8.69 -34.91
C ARG A 177 15.41 -7.41 -35.36
N ASN A 178 15.95 -7.43 -36.58
CA ASN A 178 16.42 -6.25 -37.32
C ASN A 178 15.29 -5.23 -37.46
N ARG A 179 15.10 -4.38 -36.44
CA ARG A 179 14.42 -3.10 -36.61
C ARG A 179 15.49 -2.09 -36.95
N LYS A 180 15.35 -1.48 -38.14
CA LYS A 180 16.09 -0.27 -38.53
C LYS A 180 16.15 0.67 -37.32
N LYS A 181 17.37 1.11 -36.97
CA LYS A 181 17.60 2.12 -35.93
C LYS A 181 16.98 3.42 -36.43
N GLU A 182 15.71 3.64 -36.10
CA GLU A 182 15.19 4.99 -35.98
C GLU A 182 15.75 5.59 -34.68
N PRO A 183 16.08 6.89 -34.67
CA PRO A 183 16.65 7.54 -33.50
C PRO A 183 15.65 7.42 -32.36
N ARG A 184 16.06 6.80 -31.23
CA ARG A 184 15.21 6.72 -30.04
C ARG A 184 15.07 8.13 -29.45
N PRO A 185 13.86 8.69 -29.33
CA PRO A 185 13.67 9.87 -28.49
C PRO A 185 13.74 9.43 -27.01
N GLY A 186 14.55 10.14 -26.23
CA GLY A 186 14.63 9.99 -24.78
C GLY A 186 16.02 9.59 -24.31
N THR A 187 16.83 10.59 -24.00
CA THR A 187 17.96 10.50 -23.08
C THR A 187 17.46 10.10 -21.69
N ARG A 188 18.25 9.30 -20.96
CA ARG A 188 18.14 9.20 -19.50
C ARG A 188 18.25 10.63 -18.96
N SER A 189 17.14 11.19 -18.49
CA SER A 189 17.13 12.47 -17.79
C SER A 189 16.70 12.20 -16.36
N ASN A 190 17.51 12.64 -15.40
CA ASN A 190 17.15 12.72 -13.98
C ASN A 190 16.09 13.80 -13.71
N ASP A 191 15.64 14.50 -14.76
CA ASP A 191 14.57 15.47 -14.71
C ASP A 191 13.42 15.05 -15.63
N LEU A 192 12.19 15.28 -15.15
CA LEU A 192 11.00 15.39 -16.00
C LEU A 192 11.41 16.24 -17.21
N LEU A 193 11.23 15.69 -18.41
CA LEU A 193 11.58 16.36 -19.68
C LEU A 193 11.23 17.85 -19.59
N PRO A 194 12.09 18.75 -20.11
CA PRO A 194 11.81 20.18 -20.08
C PRO A 194 10.40 20.42 -20.65
N PRO A 195 9.64 21.37 -20.07
CA PRO A 195 8.23 21.55 -20.39
C PRO A 195 8.06 21.66 -21.90
N ALA A 196 7.36 20.68 -22.49
CA ALA A 196 7.01 20.72 -23.89
C ALA A 196 6.17 21.99 -24.10
N ARG A 197 6.72 22.95 -24.88
CA ARG A 197 6.07 24.08 -25.55
C ARG A 197 4.74 24.56 -24.95
N LYS A 198 4.71 25.78 -24.37
CA LYS A 198 3.52 26.57 -23.96
C LYS A 198 2.18 25.81 -24.06
N ARG A 199 1.93 24.85 -23.18
CA ARG A 199 0.62 24.22 -23.03
C ARG A 199 -0.32 25.25 -22.44
N GLU A 200 -1.59 25.25 -22.84
CA GLU A 200 -2.59 26.09 -22.17
C GLU A 200 -2.77 25.64 -20.71
N PRO A 201 -3.09 26.55 -19.79
CA PRO A 201 -3.33 26.18 -18.41
C PRO A 201 -4.59 25.32 -18.31
N ILE A 202 -4.50 24.18 -17.61
CA ILE A 202 -5.62 23.26 -17.44
C ILE A 202 -6.00 23.12 -15.96
N PRO A 203 -7.31 22.95 -15.64
CA PRO A 203 -7.74 22.67 -14.27
C PRO A 203 -7.33 21.23 -13.86
N PRO A 204 -7.04 20.97 -12.57
CA PRO A 204 -6.55 19.67 -12.12
C PRO A 204 -7.52 18.52 -12.42
N GLN A 205 -8.83 18.76 -12.41
CA GLN A 205 -9.87 17.76 -12.70
C GLN A 205 -9.83 17.25 -14.14
N SER A 206 -9.24 18.01 -15.06
CA SER A 206 -9.09 17.61 -16.47
C SER A 206 -7.92 16.64 -16.69
N LEU A 207 -6.97 16.59 -15.75
CA LEU A 207 -5.86 15.66 -15.81
C LEU A 207 -6.28 14.31 -15.21
N ARG A 208 -6.22 13.26 -16.03
CA ARG A 208 -6.50 11.89 -15.62
C ARG A 208 -5.23 11.06 -15.72
N VAL A 209 -4.80 10.49 -14.60
CA VAL A 209 -3.58 9.69 -14.52
C VAL A 209 -3.82 8.33 -13.91
N VAL A 210 -2.94 7.39 -14.25
CA VAL A 210 -2.81 6.10 -13.57
C VAL A 210 -1.40 5.99 -13.01
N VAL A 211 -1.30 5.57 -11.76
CA VAL A 211 -0.07 5.58 -10.97
C VAL A 211 0.22 4.15 -10.54
N ASP A 212 1.48 3.74 -10.70
CA ASP A 212 1.94 2.45 -10.21
C ASP A 212 2.04 2.40 -8.67
N THR A 213 2.28 1.21 -8.15
CA THR A 213 2.37 0.95 -6.70
C THR A 213 3.52 1.69 -6.03
N MET A 214 4.63 1.89 -6.74
CA MET A 214 5.81 2.61 -6.25
C MET A 214 5.53 4.11 -6.03
N LEU A 215 4.56 4.66 -6.74
CA LEU A 215 4.17 6.07 -6.69
C LEU A 215 2.83 6.30 -5.99
N GLN A 216 2.31 5.33 -5.23
CA GLN A 216 1.04 5.46 -4.51
C GLN A 216 0.96 6.74 -3.65
N GLY A 217 2.03 7.08 -2.92
CA GLY A 217 2.08 8.30 -2.10
C GLY A 217 1.97 9.58 -2.93
N LEU A 218 2.57 9.60 -4.12
CA LEU A 218 2.42 10.70 -5.09
C LEU A 218 0.98 10.73 -5.63
N GLY A 219 0.40 9.58 -5.94
CA GLY A 219 -0.99 9.48 -6.40
C GLY A 219 -1.98 10.04 -5.38
N GLN A 220 -1.79 9.76 -4.09
CA GLN A 220 -2.61 10.32 -3.01
C GLN A 220 -2.49 11.86 -2.94
N HIS A 221 -1.28 12.40 -3.07
CA HIS A 221 -1.07 13.86 -3.09
C HIS A 221 -1.71 14.53 -4.30
N LEU A 222 -1.65 13.90 -5.47
CA LEU A 222 -2.32 14.40 -6.68
C LEU A 222 -3.85 14.39 -6.52
N ARG A 223 -4.43 13.36 -5.88
CA ARG A 223 -5.86 13.35 -5.50
C ARG A 223 -6.20 14.51 -4.57
N CYS A 224 -5.35 14.82 -3.58
CA CYS A 224 -5.55 16.02 -2.75
C CYS A 224 -5.62 17.29 -3.57
N CYS A 225 -4.91 17.36 -4.70
CA CYS A 225 -4.89 18.53 -5.58
C CYS A 225 -6.05 18.56 -6.59
N GLY A 226 -6.99 17.62 -6.52
CA GLY A 226 -8.15 17.52 -7.42
C GLY A 226 -7.93 16.73 -8.71
N VAL A 227 -6.75 16.12 -8.89
CA VAL A 227 -6.43 15.30 -10.07
C VAL A 227 -7.17 13.96 -10.01
N ASP A 228 -7.72 13.51 -11.13
CA ASP A 228 -8.35 12.19 -11.24
C ASP A 228 -7.25 11.12 -11.36
N VAL A 229 -6.98 10.42 -10.25
CA VAL A 229 -5.89 9.43 -10.16
C VAL A 229 -6.43 8.04 -9.88
N VAL A 230 -6.10 7.09 -10.76
CA VAL A 230 -6.20 5.66 -10.45
C VAL A 230 -4.86 5.18 -9.89
N ILE A 231 -4.89 4.61 -8.69
CA ILE A 231 -3.70 4.02 -8.06
C ILE A 231 -3.88 2.50 -8.16
N LEU A 232 -2.89 1.82 -8.74
CA LEU A 232 -2.90 0.36 -8.83
C LEU A 232 -2.58 -0.29 -7.48
N ASP A 233 -3.16 -1.45 -7.24
CA ASP A 233 -2.88 -2.30 -6.09
C ASP A 233 -1.59 -3.12 -6.30
N ASN A 234 -1.03 -3.71 -5.24
CA ASN A 234 0.21 -4.50 -5.30
C ASN A 234 0.00 -5.90 -5.93
N SER A 235 -0.57 -5.95 -7.14
CA SER A 235 -0.86 -7.20 -7.84
C SER A 235 0.29 -7.59 -8.78
N ALA A 236 0.47 -8.89 -9.03
CA ALA A 236 1.49 -9.33 -10.00
C ALA A 236 1.22 -8.87 -11.45
N ALA A 237 0.05 -8.26 -11.72
CA ALA A 237 -0.43 -7.86 -13.06
C ALA A 237 -0.40 -6.34 -13.33
N ASP A 238 0.19 -5.53 -12.45
CA ASP A 238 0.09 -4.07 -12.44
C ASP A 238 0.46 -3.41 -13.78
N HIS A 239 1.51 -3.89 -14.44
CA HIS A 239 1.97 -3.30 -15.70
C HIS A 239 1.00 -3.50 -16.88
N ALA A 240 0.33 -4.66 -16.94
CA ALA A 240 -0.66 -4.91 -17.99
C ALA A 240 -1.92 -4.07 -17.73
N ARG A 241 -2.34 -4.01 -16.47
CA ARG A 241 -3.49 -3.24 -16.02
C ARG A 241 -3.31 -1.72 -16.23
N ALA A 242 -2.12 -1.19 -15.94
CA ALA A 242 -1.77 0.21 -16.20
C ALA A 242 -1.98 0.59 -17.67
N VAL A 243 -1.50 -0.26 -18.58
CA VAL A 243 -1.62 -0.04 -20.04
C VAL A 243 -3.06 -0.14 -20.51
N GLU A 244 -3.81 -1.10 -19.98
CA GLU A 244 -5.23 -1.27 -20.28
C GLU A 244 -6.00 0.00 -19.89
N ILE A 245 -5.90 0.42 -18.63
CA ILE A 245 -6.57 1.61 -18.08
C ILE A 245 -6.17 2.87 -18.85
N ALA A 246 -4.87 3.04 -19.14
CA ALA A 246 -4.38 4.18 -19.91
C ALA A 246 -5.03 4.29 -21.29
N ARG A 247 -5.23 3.14 -21.97
CA ARG A 247 -5.83 3.09 -23.31
C ARG A 247 -7.35 3.23 -23.29
N THR A 248 -8.03 2.57 -22.34
CA THR A 248 -9.51 2.54 -22.28
C THR A 248 -10.07 3.83 -21.73
N GLU A 249 -9.44 4.42 -20.72
CA GLU A 249 -9.92 5.61 -20.02
C GLU A 249 -9.20 6.90 -20.44
N ASN A 250 -8.28 6.79 -21.41
CA ASN A 250 -7.44 7.89 -21.90
C ASN A 250 -6.66 8.57 -20.76
N ARG A 251 -5.96 7.75 -19.94
CA ARG A 251 -5.18 8.21 -18.78
C ARG A 251 -3.69 8.19 -19.07
N ILE A 252 -2.97 9.16 -18.53
CA ILE A 252 -1.51 9.22 -18.61
C ILE A 252 -0.90 8.35 -17.50
N ILE A 253 0.03 7.47 -17.85
CA ILE A 253 0.75 6.63 -16.89
C ILE A 253 1.84 7.46 -16.22
N LEU A 254 1.83 7.52 -14.89
CA LEU A 254 2.95 8.01 -14.09
C LEU A 254 3.65 6.80 -13.46
N THR A 255 4.94 6.67 -13.75
CA THR A 255 5.75 5.53 -13.29
C THR A 255 7.20 5.96 -13.16
N THR A 256 8.03 5.17 -12.48
CA THR A 256 9.45 5.47 -12.28
C THR A 256 10.34 4.27 -12.59
N GLY A 257 11.64 4.52 -12.80
CA GLY A 257 12.65 3.47 -12.97
C GLY A 257 12.42 2.54 -14.17
N LEU A 258 12.71 1.25 -13.98
CA LEU A 258 12.61 0.22 -15.02
C LEU A 258 11.18 0.00 -15.57
N PRO A 259 10.10 0.06 -14.74
CA PRO A 259 8.71 0.04 -15.22
C PRO A 259 8.40 1.03 -16.36
N TYR A 260 8.95 2.26 -16.30
CA TYR A 260 8.77 3.27 -17.36
C TYR A 260 9.22 2.78 -18.74
N GLU A 261 10.37 2.12 -18.82
CA GLU A 261 10.92 1.63 -20.10
C GLU A 261 10.02 0.57 -20.72
N GLN A 262 9.37 -0.25 -19.88
CA GLN A 262 8.46 -1.30 -20.33
C GLN A 262 7.11 -0.73 -20.77
N LEU A 263 6.55 0.20 -19.98
CA LEU A 263 5.22 0.76 -20.18
C LEU A 263 5.17 1.73 -21.37
N ARG A 264 6.20 2.59 -21.53
CA ARG A 264 6.23 3.56 -22.64
C ARG A 264 6.17 2.90 -24.02
N SER A 265 6.70 1.68 -24.15
CA SER A 265 6.69 0.94 -25.43
C SER A 265 5.31 0.38 -25.80
N LYS A 266 4.39 0.35 -24.83
CA LYS A 266 3.05 -0.21 -24.95
C LYS A 266 1.97 0.85 -25.02
N VAL A 267 2.28 2.14 -24.96
CA VAL A 267 1.29 3.22 -25.06
C VAL A 267 1.73 4.28 -26.09
N PRO A 268 0.79 5.07 -26.65
CA PRO A 268 1.12 6.16 -27.56
C PRO A 268 2.07 7.20 -26.96
N GLU A 269 2.72 7.99 -27.81
CA GLU A 269 3.57 9.10 -27.36
C GLU A 269 2.77 10.08 -26.49
N GLY A 270 3.36 10.53 -25.39
CA GLY A 270 2.72 11.44 -24.43
C GLY A 270 1.84 10.77 -23.37
N MET A 271 1.57 9.46 -23.45
CA MET A 271 0.71 8.72 -22.51
C MET A 271 1.48 8.02 -21.37
N CYS A 272 2.79 8.23 -21.28
CA CYS A 272 3.62 7.70 -20.19
C CYS A 272 4.68 8.73 -19.79
N VAL A 273 4.75 9.05 -18.49
CA VAL A 273 5.67 10.03 -17.92
C VAL A 273 6.53 9.35 -16.85
N CYS A 274 7.85 9.55 -16.94
CA CYS A 274 8.81 9.06 -15.96
C CYS A 274 8.94 10.07 -14.82
N ILE A 275 8.68 9.64 -13.58
CA ILE A 275 8.89 10.45 -12.38
C ILE A 275 10.29 10.18 -11.82
N PRO A 276 11.13 11.20 -11.58
CA PRO A 276 12.48 11.00 -11.03
C PRO A 276 12.49 10.36 -9.64
N CYS A 277 13.34 9.34 -9.46
CA CYS A 277 13.67 8.78 -8.15
C CYS A 277 14.52 9.77 -7.34
N GLY A 278 14.30 9.85 -6.02
CA GLY A 278 15.14 10.65 -5.12
C GLY A 278 14.71 12.11 -4.90
N LYS A 279 13.63 12.56 -5.55
CA LYS A 279 12.97 13.84 -5.21
C LYS A 279 11.89 13.60 -4.16
N THR A 280 11.69 14.58 -3.28
CA THR A 280 10.57 14.52 -2.32
C THR A 280 9.24 14.58 -3.06
N ILE A 281 8.16 14.03 -2.47
CA ILE A 281 6.82 14.06 -3.08
C ILE A 281 6.42 15.48 -3.48
N ARG A 282 6.73 16.48 -2.65
CA ARG A 282 6.47 17.91 -2.95
C ARG A 282 7.16 18.35 -4.25
N GLN A 283 8.44 18.02 -4.40
CA GLN A 283 9.18 18.36 -5.62
C GLN A 283 8.61 17.64 -6.86
N GLN A 284 8.18 16.38 -6.71
CA GLN A 284 7.54 15.62 -7.78
C GLN A 284 6.20 16.25 -8.20
N VAL A 285 5.35 16.62 -7.24
CA VAL A 285 4.08 17.32 -7.47
C VAL A 285 4.31 18.67 -8.16
N SER A 286 5.22 19.51 -7.65
CA SER A 286 5.57 20.79 -8.29
C SER A 286 6.02 20.62 -9.73
N ALA A 287 6.83 19.59 -9.99
CA ALA A 287 7.36 19.36 -11.32
C ALA A 287 6.27 18.84 -12.28
N LEU A 288 5.32 18.03 -11.80
CA LEU A 288 4.16 17.61 -12.58
C LEU A 288 3.19 18.76 -12.88
N ILE A 289 2.93 19.63 -11.90
CA ILE A 289 2.12 20.84 -12.09
C ILE A 289 2.71 21.71 -13.19
N LYS A 290 4.02 21.97 -13.15
CA LYS A 290 4.73 22.73 -14.20
C LYS A 290 4.73 22.01 -15.55
N TYR A 291 4.89 20.70 -15.55
CA TYR A 291 4.92 19.88 -16.77
C TYR A 291 3.57 19.84 -17.50
N PHE A 292 2.48 19.74 -16.75
CA PHE A 292 1.11 19.72 -17.30
C PHE A 292 0.46 21.10 -17.39
N ASN A 293 1.11 22.15 -16.86
CA ASN A 293 0.54 23.49 -16.71
C ASN A 293 -0.80 23.48 -15.93
N LEU A 294 -0.81 22.82 -14.77
CA LEU A 294 -1.99 22.75 -13.91
C LEU A 294 -2.20 24.07 -13.15
N GLN A 295 -3.43 24.58 -13.17
CA GLN A 295 -3.84 25.73 -12.35
C GLN A 295 -4.62 25.25 -11.14
N ILE A 296 -3.94 25.18 -9.99
CA ILE A 296 -4.52 24.68 -8.74
C ILE A 296 -4.93 25.85 -7.87
N THR A 297 -6.22 25.90 -7.53
CA THR A 297 -6.82 26.86 -6.62
C THR A 297 -7.03 26.25 -5.24
N ALA A 298 -7.33 27.09 -4.25
CA ALA A 298 -7.63 26.61 -2.89
C ALA A 298 -8.88 25.69 -2.84
N GLN A 299 -9.81 25.84 -3.79
CA GLN A 299 -11.03 25.03 -3.87
C GLN A 299 -10.75 23.61 -4.41
N ASP A 300 -9.65 23.43 -5.13
CA ASP A 300 -9.25 22.13 -5.67
C ASP A 300 -8.61 21.24 -4.59
N ILE A 301 -8.08 21.86 -3.53
CA ILE A 301 -7.47 21.15 -2.41
C ILE A 301 -8.56 20.39 -1.64
N PHE A 302 -8.38 19.08 -1.49
CA PHE A 302 -9.36 18.13 -0.94
C PHE A 302 -10.66 17.99 -1.74
N SER A 303 -10.69 18.45 -3.00
CA SER A 303 -11.83 18.21 -3.89
C SER A 303 -12.00 16.74 -4.31
N ARG A 304 -11.00 15.88 -4.07
CA ARG A 304 -11.09 14.42 -4.27
C ARG A 304 -10.59 13.63 -3.06
N CYS A 305 -11.22 12.48 -2.85
CA CYS A 305 -10.88 11.54 -1.80
C CYS A 305 -9.55 10.86 -2.10
N GLN A 306 -8.58 11.01 -1.21
CA GLN A 306 -7.25 10.38 -1.32
C GLN A 306 -7.31 8.85 -1.41
N VAL A 307 -8.37 8.23 -0.87
CA VAL A 307 -8.54 6.77 -0.80
C VAL A 307 -9.21 6.22 -2.05
N CYS A 308 -10.40 6.72 -2.40
CA CYS A 308 -11.23 6.15 -3.47
C CYS A 308 -11.33 7.02 -4.73
N ASN A 309 -10.70 8.21 -4.76
CA ASN A 309 -10.75 9.16 -5.88
C ASN A 309 -12.12 9.84 -6.14
N GLY A 310 -13.14 9.58 -5.31
CA GLY A 310 -14.45 10.23 -5.40
C GLY A 310 -14.37 11.73 -5.09
N ASP A 311 -15.26 12.52 -5.69
CA ASP A 311 -15.30 14.00 -5.62
C ASP A 311 -16.48 14.54 -4.81
N ASP A 312 -17.31 13.65 -4.23
CA ASP A 312 -18.45 14.04 -3.41
C ASP A 312 -18.20 13.80 -1.90
N PHE A 313 -18.57 14.80 -1.11
CA PHE A 313 -18.32 14.85 0.33
C PHE A 313 -19.53 15.40 1.10
N VAL A 314 -19.97 14.63 2.08
CA VAL A 314 -21.00 15.02 3.05
C VAL A 314 -20.34 15.78 4.20
N ARG A 315 -20.85 16.98 4.48
CA ARG A 315 -20.39 17.81 5.59
C ARG A 315 -21.14 17.40 6.86
N VAL A 316 -20.42 16.92 7.86
CA VAL A 316 -20.96 16.50 9.16
C VAL A 316 -20.46 17.48 10.22
N GLN A 317 -21.40 18.11 10.93
CA GLN A 317 -21.08 19.02 12.03
C GLN A 317 -20.47 18.26 13.20
N GLN A 318 -19.65 18.94 14.00
CA GLN A 318 -18.96 18.31 15.13
C GLN A 318 -19.90 17.57 16.09
N ASP A 319 -21.05 18.14 16.44
CA ASP A 319 -21.99 17.51 17.38
C ASP A 319 -22.57 16.22 16.81
N HIS A 320 -22.87 16.18 15.51
CA HIS A 320 -23.32 14.96 14.84
C HIS A 320 -22.21 13.90 14.79
N MET A 321 -20.96 14.33 14.57
CA MET A 321 -19.81 13.43 14.58
C MET A 321 -19.55 12.86 15.98
N ARG A 322 -19.70 13.66 17.05
CA ARG A 322 -19.63 13.20 18.44
C ARG A 322 -20.65 12.14 18.76
N LEU A 323 -21.90 12.33 18.31
CA LEU A 323 -22.95 11.33 18.50
C LEU A 323 -22.60 10.02 17.76
N ALA A 324 -22.21 10.12 16.49
CA ALA A 324 -21.78 8.95 15.72
C ALA A 324 -20.61 8.21 16.37
N MET A 325 -19.62 8.95 16.89
CA MET A 325 -18.45 8.40 17.57
C MET A 325 -18.82 7.75 18.92
N GLY A 326 -19.68 8.37 19.70
CA GLY A 326 -20.14 7.80 20.97
C GLY A 326 -20.96 6.52 20.78
N ILE A 327 -21.78 6.44 19.73
CA ILE A 327 -22.48 5.20 19.34
C ILE A 327 -21.48 4.15 18.88
N PHE A 328 -20.49 4.53 18.07
CA PHE A 328 -19.43 3.63 17.60
C PHE A 328 -18.62 3.02 18.75
N HIS A 329 -18.33 3.80 19.80
CA HIS A 329 -17.67 3.31 21.01
C HIS A 329 -18.60 2.63 22.03
N GLY A 330 -19.90 2.52 21.73
CA GLY A 330 -20.89 1.91 22.64
C GLY A 330 -21.18 2.71 23.90
N ARG A 331 -20.87 4.02 23.93
CA ARG A 331 -21.16 4.90 25.06
C ARG A 331 -22.66 5.16 25.20
N PHE A 332 -23.40 5.09 24.10
CA PHE A 332 -24.87 5.19 24.04
C PHE A 332 -25.39 4.49 22.78
N GLN A 333 -26.69 4.17 22.74
CA GLN A 333 -27.32 3.41 21.65
C GLN A 333 -28.33 4.28 20.88
N ALA A 334 -28.33 4.18 19.55
CA ALA A 334 -29.34 4.79 18.69
C ALA A 334 -30.56 3.87 18.51
N PRO A 335 -31.79 4.42 18.36
CA PRO A 335 -32.13 5.85 18.37
C PRO A 335 -32.00 6.46 19.76
N LEU A 336 -31.60 7.73 19.82
CA LEU A 336 -31.41 8.46 21.07
C LEU A 336 -32.79 8.83 21.66
N PRO A 337 -33.17 8.31 22.84
CA PRO A 337 -34.50 8.54 23.40
C PRO A 337 -34.74 10.02 23.70
N GLY A 338 -35.79 10.61 23.10
CA GLY A 338 -36.17 12.01 23.35
C GLY A 338 -35.26 13.07 22.72
N TYR A 339 -34.28 12.67 21.91
CA TYR A 339 -33.35 13.59 21.24
C TYR A 339 -33.12 13.18 19.78
N GLU A 340 -33.65 13.98 18.85
CA GLU A 340 -33.33 13.85 17.42
C GLU A 340 -32.44 15.01 16.99
N PRO A 341 -31.20 14.74 16.54
CA PRO A 341 -30.32 15.80 16.07
C PRO A 341 -30.84 16.39 14.75
N LYS A 342 -31.27 17.66 14.80
CA LYS A 342 -31.81 18.37 13.64
C LYS A 342 -30.75 18.52 12.56
N GLY A 343 -31.06 18.08 11.34
CA GLY A 343 -30.18 18.23 10.19
C GLY A 343 -28.94 17.33 10.23
N CYS A 344 -28.98 16.23 10.99
CA CYS A 344 -27.91 15.23 10.96
C CYS A 344 -27.92 14.46 9.64
N PRO A 345 -26.87 14.57 8.80
CA PRO A 345 -26.81 13.83 7.54
C PRO A 345 -26.43 12.35 7.74
N VAL A 346 -26.00 11.98 8.95
CA VAL A 346 -25.62 10.61 9.30
C VAL A 346 -26.83 9.89 9.88
N ASN A 347 -27.18 8.74 9.33
CA ASN A 347 -28.08 7.81 9.98
C ASN A 347 -27.35 7.20 11.18
N LEU A 348 -27.70 7.64 12.39
CA LEU A 348 -27.04 7.25 13.63
C LEU A 348 -27.34 5.80 14.06
N VAL A 349 -28.41 5.18 13.53
CA VAL A 349 -28.74 3.77 13.82
C VAL A 349 -27.75 2.85 13.13
N ASP A 350 -27.51 3.11 11.84
CA ASP A 350 -26.65 2.25 11.00
C ASP A 350 -25.22 2.81 10.85
N LEU A 351 -24.95 4.01 11.38
CA LEU A 351 -23.72 4.79 11.17
C LEU A 351 -23.38 4.93 9.67
N THR A 352 -24.39 5.26 8.87
CA THR A 352 -24.27 5.42 7.41
C THR A 352 -24.48 6.86 6.97
N LEU A 353 -23.81 7.23 5.88
CA LEU A 353 -24.05 8.46 5.11
C LEU A 353 -25.27 8.30 4.20
N PRO A 354 -25.81 9.39 3.62
CA PRO A 354 -26.84 9.31 2.60
C PRO A 354 -26.43 8.35 1.49
N GLY A 355 -27.34 7.47 1.06
CA GLY A 355 -27.04 6.39 0.12
C GLY A 355 -26.54 5.09 0.78
N GLY A 356 -26.52 5.00 2.12
CA GLY A 356 -26.22 3.77 2.85
C GLY A 356 -24.73 3.44 2.95
N VAL A 357 -23.86 4.41 2.72
CA VAL A 357 -22.39 4.21 2.78
C VAL A 357 -21.92 4.22 4.23
N PRO A 358 -21.28 3.14 4.73
CA PRO A 358 -20.82 3.07 6.12
C PRO A 358 -19.75 4.11 6.44
N LEU A 359 -19.92 4.84 7.54
CA LEU A 359 -18.98 5.85 8.00
C LEU A 359 -17.74 5.19 8.63
N LYS A 360 -16.54 5.52 8.14
CA LYS A 360 -15.28 4.95 8.63
C LYS A 360 -14.75 5.73 9.83
N LEU A 361 -15.31 5.43 11.00
CA LEU A 361 -14.95 6.09 12.27
C LEU A 361 -13.69 5.55 12.93
N GLY A 362 -13.32 4.29 12.70
CA GLY A 362 -12.11 3.67 13.32
C GLY A 362 -10.82 4.49 13.17
N PRO A 363 -10.47 4.98 11.96
CA PRO A 363 -9.26 5.78 11.76
C PRO A 363 -9.32 7.22 12.31
N LEU A 364 -10.44 7.64 12.91
CA LEU A 364 -10.62 9.00 13.42
C LEU A 364 -10.19 9.03 14.90
N PRO A 365 -9.16 9.81 15.29
CA PRO A 365 -8.77 9.88 16.69
C PRO A 365 -9.85 10.53 17.55
N GLU A 366 -10.19 9.91 18.69
CA GLU A 366 -11.20 10.42 19.63
C GLU A 366 -10.93 11.88 20.06
N GLU A 367 -9.66 12.22 20.29
CA GLU A 367 -9.23 13.55 20.68
C GLU A 367 -9.65 14.66 19.70
N VAL A 368 -9.69 14.35 18.40
CA VAL A 368 -10.08 15.32 17.36
C VAL A 368 -11.56 15.69 17.51
N VAL A 369 -12.38 14.69 17.82
CA VAL A 369 -13.83 14.84 17.96
C VAL A 369 -14.18 15.52 19.29
N GLU A 370 -13.43 15.21 20.35
CA GLU A 370 -13.68 15.72 21.69
C GLU A 370 -13.14 17.15 21.93
N LYS A 371 -11.91 17.47 21.49
CA LYS A 371 -11.20 18.73 21.83
C LYS A 371 -11.61 19.97 21.00
N ASN A 372 -12.79 20.03 20.37
CA ASN A 372 -13.18 21.15 19.47
C ASN A 372 -12.12 21.45 18.39
N SER A 373 -11.44 20.40 17.92
CA SER A 373 -10.33 20.57 16.98
C SER A 373 -10.80 20.77 15.53
N ALA A 374 -12.08 20.52 15.24
CA ALA A 374 -12.70 20.75 13.94
C ALA A 374 -14.19 21.05 14.09
N ASP A 375 -14.66 22.12 13.44
CA ASP A 375 -16.08 22.49 13.41
C ASP A 375 -16.87 21.59 12.45
N VAL A 376 -16.23 21.17 11.35
CA VAL A 376 -16.84 20.39 10.27
C VAL A 376 -15.93 19.24 9.83
N PHE A 377 -16.56 18.08 9.62
CA PHE A 377 -15.97 16.87 9.08
C PHE A 377 -16.48 16.65 7.64
N PHE A 378 -15.59 16.27 6.73
CA PHE A 378 -15.90 15.96 5.34
C PHE A 378 -15.85 14.44 5.17
N CYS A 379 -17.00 13.83 4.91
CA CYS A 379 -17.12 12.39 4.79
C CYS A 379 -17.35 12.02 3.33
N CYS A 380 -16.45 11.23 2.74
CA CYS A 380 -16.56 10.88 1.34
C CYS A 380 -17.81 10.02 1.09
N SER A 381 -18.70 10.47 0.19
CA SER A 381 -19.95 9.79 -0.14
C SER A 381 -19.74 8.40 -0.75
N ASN A 382 -18.58 8.12 -1.35
CA ASN A 382 -18.32 6.84 -2.03
C ASN A 382 -17.72 5.77 -1.11
N CYS A 383 -16.85 6.15 -0.17
CA CYS A 383 -16.10 5.16 0.64
C CYS A 383 -16.19 5.38 2.15
N GLY A 384 -16.91 6.42 2.60
CA GLY A 384 -17.14 6.71 4.02
C GLY A 384 -15.93 7.21 4.79
N LYS A 385 -14.79 7.46 4.12
CA LYS A 385 -13.59 8.02 4.78
C LYS A 385 -13.89 9.42 5.31
N VAL A 386 -13.55 9.64 6.57
CA VAL A 386 -13.72 10.93 7.26
C VAL A 386 -12.43 11.74 7.18
N PHE A 387 -12.58 13.00 6.77
CA PHE A 387 -11.57 14.05 6.79
C PHE A 387 -12.09 15.19 7.68
N TRP A 388 -11.23 16.04 8.21
CA TRP A 388 -11.66 17.14 9.09
C TRP A 388 -10.78 18.36 8.97
N GLU A 389 -11.39 19.52 9.17
CA GLU A 389 -10.71 20.81 9.20
C GLU A 389 -10.23 21.13 10.62
N GLY A 390 -8.94 20.96 10.92
CA GLY A 390 -8.36 21.38 12.21
C GLY A 390 -7.05 22.15 12.10
N GLY A 391 -6.31 22.28 13.21
CA GLY A 391 -4.93 22.81 13.20
C GLY A 391 -3.99 22.09 12.21
N HIS A 392 -4.31 20.84 11.89
CA HIS A 392 -3.70 20.04 10.85
C HIS A 392 -4.12 20.45 9.42
N HIS A 393 -5.35 20.88 9.17
CA HIS A 393 -5.81 21.35 7.86
C HIS A 393 -5.21 22.71 7.47
N LYS A 394 -5.09 23.66 8.42
CA LYS A 394 -4.29 24.89 8.19
C LYS A 394 -2.83 24.55 7.87
N ARG A 395 -2.23 23.59 8.58
CA ARG A 395 -0.89 23.07 8.27
C ARG A 395 -0.82 22.35 6.92
N ILE A 396 -1.83 21.58 6.50
CA ILE A 396 -1.84 20.89 5.20
C ILE A 396 -2.10 21.87 4.05
N ALA A 397 -3.04 22.81 4.19
CA ALA A 397 -3.18 23.93 3.26
C ALA A 397 -1.84 24.68 3.14
N THR A 398 -1.15 24.90 4.27
CA THR A 398 0.22 25.45 4.27
C THR A 398 1.23 24.52 3.60
N GLN A 399 1.09 23.19 3.75
CA GLN A 399 1.90 22.21 3.04
C GLN A 399 1.71 22.32 1.54
N PHE A 400 0.55 22.76 1.03
CA PHE A 400 0.24 22.99 -0.38
C PHE A 400 0.36 24.46 -0.84
N ASN A 401 0.73 25.41 0.03
CA ASN A 401 0.97 26.80 -0.39
C ASN A 401 2.05 26.94 -1.48
N TYR A 402 2.98 25.99 -1.57
CA TYR A 402 4.01 25.96 -2.63
C TYR A 402 3.44 25.69 -4.03
N ILE A 403 2.20 25.22 -4.15
CA ILE A 403 1.50 24.96 -5.41
C ILE A 403 0.32 25.91 -5.65
N LEU A 404 -0.21 26.52 -4.60
CA LEU A 404 -1.25 27.55 -4.68
C LEU A 404 -0.59 28.88 -5.10
N GLY A 405 -0.75 29.27 -6.37
CA GLY A 405 -0.22 30.54 -6.88
C GLY A 405 1.18 30.48 -7.48
N SER A 406 1.54 29.37 -8.15
CA SER A 406 2.64 29.40 -9.14
C SER A 406 2.18 30.15 -10.39
N SER A 407 2.01 31.47 -10.27
CA SER A 407 1.88 32.41 -11.40
C SER A 407 3.20 32.55 -12.15
#